data_AF-A0A5Q4FUC2-F1
#
_entry.id   AF-A0A5Q4FUC2-F1
#
_cell.length_a   1.000
_cell.length_b   1.000
_cell.length_c   1.000
_cell.angle_alpha   90.00
_cell.angle_beta   90.00
_cell.angle_gamma   90.00
#
_symmetry.space_group_name_H-M   'P 1'
#
loop_
_entity.id
_entity.type
_entity.pdbx_description
1 polymer ?
#
loop_
_entity_poly.entity_id
_entity_poly.type
_entity_poly.pdbx_seq_one_letter_code
_entity_poly.pdbx_strand_id
1 'polypeptide(L)'
;TQGDIPIAGNWNGRSGDGIGIIRGGEWHLRNTLSGGPAQHTFVYGRILAGDRPVTGDWNGNGVDGIGIVRTQEWHLRNTLSGGPAELQFVYGRLGSDDVPVAGDWTRDGRSTPGIVRK
;
A
#
# COMPACT_ATOMS: atom_id res chain seq x y z
N THR A 1 -7.58 -21.03 1.54
CA THR A 1 -6.47 -20.09 1.76
C THR A 1 -7.05 -18.85 2.41
N GLN A 2 -6.82 -18.68 3.71
CA GLN A 2 -7.42 -17.58 4.48
C GLN A 2 -6.31 -16.58 4.80
N GLY A 3 -6.48 -15.32 4.42
CA GLY A 3 -5.59 -14.23 4.85
C GLY A 3 -4.88 -13.42 3.75
N ASP A 4 -5.17 -13.63 2.47
CA ASP A 4 -4.64 -12.73 1.43
C ASP A 4 -5.37 -11.38 1.49
N ILE A 5 -4.61 -10.28 1.51
CA ILE A 5 -5.17 -8.92 1.47
C ILE A 5 -5.00 -8.38 0.05
N PRO A 6 -6.09 -8.05 -0.67
CA PRO A 6 -5.98 -7.47 -2.01
C PRO A 6 -5.53 -6.01 -1.94
N ILE A 7 -4.74 -5.60 -2.92
CA ILE A 7 -4.26 -4.24 -3.11
C ILE A 7 -4.22 -3.92 -4.62
N ALA A 8 -4.25 -2.64 -4.95
CA ALA A 8 -4.11 -2.12 -6.30
C ALA A 8 -3.18 -0.91 -6.31
N GLY A 9 -2.57 -0.66 -7.45
CA GLY A 9 -1.70 0.49 -7.64
C GLY A 9 -0.89 0.42 -8.92
N ASN A 10 -0.33 1.57 -9.29
CA ASN A 10 0.52 1.74 -10.43
C ASN A 10 1.98 1.36 -10.12
N TRP A 11 2.30 0.07 -10.13
CA TRP A 11 3.61 -0.45 -9.72
C TRP A 11 4.76 -0.09 -10.67
N ASN A 12 4.47 0.31 -11.92
CA ASN A 12 5.47 0.51 -12.96
C ASN A 12 5.50 1.93 -13.55
N GLY A 13 4.67 2.84 -13.03
CA GLY A 13 4.63 4.23 -13.46
C GLY A 13 3.98 4.46 -14.83
N ARG A 14 3.21 3.50 -15.34
CA ARG A 14 2.48 3.64 -16.62
C ARG A 14 1.01 3.96 -16.35
N SER A 15 0.26 4.35 -17.37
CA SER A 15 -1.17 4.60 -17.20
C SER A 15 -1.91 3.34 -16.75
N GLY A 16 -2.63 3.44 -15.63
CA GLY A 16 -3.52 2.39 -15.11
C GLY A 16 -2.89 1.56 -14.00
N ASP A 17 -3.76 0.92 -13.22
CA ASP A 17 -3.37 0.15 -12.05
C ASP A 17 -3.17 -1.33 -12.36
N GLY A 18 -2.23 -1.94 -11.64
CA GLY A 18 -2.11 -3.37 -11.49
C GLY A 18 -2.88 -3.91 -10.28
N ILE A 19 -2.77 -5.22 -10.08
CA ILE A 19 -3.32 -5.93 -8.93
C ILE A 19 -2.21 -6.50 -8.06
N GLY A 20 -2.51 -6.75 -6.80
CA GLY A 20 -1.63 -7.49 -5.91
C GLY A 20 -2.35 -8.14 -4.76
N ILE A 21 -1.65 -9.04 -4.10
CA ILE A 21 -2.06 -9.62 -2.82
C ILE A 21 -0.91 -9.52 -1.83
N ILE A 22 -1.26 -9.47 -0.55
CA ILE A 22 -0.31 -9.64 0.55
C ILE A 22 -0.64 -10.94 1.27
N ARG A 23 0.31 -11.86 1.33
CA ARG A 23 0.20 -13.18 1.95
C ARG A 23 1.22 -13.32 3.05
N GLY A 24 0.79 -13.28 4.31
CA GLY A 24 1.70 -13.42 5.45
C GLY A 24 2.82 -12.38 5.53
N GLY A 25 2.61 -11.19 4.95
CA GLY A 25 3.62 -10.12 4.85
C GLY A 25 4.47 -10.15 3.58
N GLU A 26 4.31 -11.17 2.73
CA GLU A 26 4.87 -11.19 1.38
C GLU A 26 3.92 -10.48 0.41
N TRP A 27 4.44 -9.49 -0.30
CA TRP A 27 3.74 -8.71 -1.30
C TRP A 27 3.95 -9.34 -2.67
N HIS A 28 2.87 -9.61 -3.38
CA HIS A 28 2.87 -10.18 -4.72
C HIS A 28 2.13 -9.24 -5.67
N LEU A 29 2.87 -8.52 -6.51
CA LEU A 29 2.33 -7.46 -7.36
C LEU A 29 2.41 -7.82 -8.84
N ARG A 30 1.40 -7.41 -9.60
CA ARG A 30 1.27 -7.68 -11.03
C ARG A 30 0.69 -6.45 -11.73
N ASN A 31 1.35 -6.00 -12.78
CA ASN A 31 0.97 -4.84 -13.59
C ASN A 31 -0.21 -5.10 -14.53
N THR A 32 -0.50 -6.36 -14.83
CA THR A 32 -1.56 -6.74 -15.78
C THR A 32 -2.79 -7.26 -15.06
N LEU A 33 -3.97 -6.82 -15.51
CA LEU A 33 -5.28 -7.29 -15.04
C LEU A 33 -5.63 -8.67 -15.63
N SER A 34 -4.74 -9.64 -15.45
CA SER A 34 -4.87 -11.01 -15.93
C SER A 34 -4.29 -11.98 -14.91
N GLY A 35 -4.71 -13.25 -14.97
CA GLY A 35 -4.08 -14.31 -14.19
C GLY A 35 -2.59 -14.50 -14.53
N GLY A 36 -1.86 -15.20 -13.67
CA GLY A 36 -0.44 -15.52 -13.85
C GLY A 36 0.41 -15.17 -12.63
N PRO A 37 1.74 -15.41 -12.70
CA PRO A 37 2.65 -15.15 -11.59
C PRO A 37 2.77 -13.66 -11.28
N ALA A 38 3.17 -13.34 -10.05
CA ALA A 38 3.56 -11.99 -9.67
C ALA A 38 4.82 -11.55 -10.44
N GLN A 39 4.92 -10.25 -10.73
CA GLN A 39 6.09 -9.62 -11.34
C GLN A 39 7.02 -9.01 -10.29
N HIS A 40 6.48 -8.60 -9.14
CA HIS A 40 7.25 -8.22 -7.97
C HIS A 40 6.83 -9.09 -6.80
N THR A 41 7.82 -9.66 -6.12
CA THR A 41 7.62 -10.44 -4.91
C THR A 41 8.67 -10.04 -3.88
N PHE A 42 8.24 -9.57 -2.72
CA PHE A 42 9.14 -9.13 -1.65
C PHE A 42 8.41 -9.12 -0.30
N VAL A 43 9.17 -9.08 0.80
CA VAL A 43 8.62 -8.91 2.15
C VAL A 43 8.85 -7.48 2.59
N TYR A 44 7.78 -6.78 2.98
CA TYR A 44 7.86 -5.49 3.65
C TYR A 44 7.04 -5.53 4.91
N GLY A 45 7.73 -5.45 6.05
CA GLY A 45 7.15 -5.61 7.38
C GLY A 45 6.57 -7.00 7.64
N ARG A 46 6.21 -7.25 8.91
CA ARG A 46 5.32 -8.35 9.29
C ARG A 46 3.92 -7.76 9.44
N ILE A 47 2.96 -8.22 8.64
CA ILE A 47 1.56 -7.85 8.81
C ILE A 47 1.01 -8.59 10.02
N LEU A 48 0.73 -7.84 11.09
CA LEU A 48 0.11 -8.35 12.30
C LEU A 48 -1.42 -8.19 12.24
N ALA A 49 -2.12 -8.88 13.12
CA ALA A 49 -3.55 -8.67 13.28
C ALA A 49 -3.83 -7.19 13.63
N GLY A 50 -4.69 -6.54 12.85
CA GLY A 50 -5.01 -5.12 13.00
C GLY A 50 -4.21 -4.18 12.10
N ASP A 51 -3.08 -4.62 11.54
CA ASP A 51 -2.38 -3.84 10.53
C ASP A 51 -3.23 -3.72 9.25
N ARG A 52 -3.07 -2.60 8.57
CA ARG A 52 -3.81 -2.28 7.33
C ARG A 52 -2.81 -1.85 6.26
N PRO A 53 -2.62 -2.64 5.19
CA PRO A 53 -1.81 -2.24 4.06
C PRO A 53 -2.44 -1.05 3.32
N VAL A 54 -1.60 -0.21 2.73
CA VAL A 54 -2.00 0.93 1.90
C VAL A 54 -0.97 1.15 0.79
N THR A 55 -1.40 1.66 -0.36
CA THR A 55 -0.55 1.91 -1.54
C THR A 55 -0.86 3.29 -2.10
N GLY A 56 0.13 3.92 -2.73
CA GLY A 56 -0.02 5.25 -3.31
C GLY A 56 1.33 5.88 -3.68
N ASP A 57 1.30 6.82 -4.62
CA ASP A 57 2.47 7.60 -5.03
C ASP A 57 2.83 8.67 -3.99
N TRP A 58 3.63 8.29 -3.00
CA TRP A 58 3.97 9.16 -1.88
C TRP A 58 4.88 10.34 -2.26
N ASN A 59 5.63 10.23 -3.36
CA ASN A 59 6.66 11.21 -3.74
C ASN A 59 6.34 11.98 -5.03
N GLY A 60 5.32 11.57 -5.77
CA GLY A 60 4.79 12.25 -6.96
C GLY A 60 5.55 11.87 -8.24
N ASN A 61 6.16 10.69 -8.29
CA ASN A 61 6.94 10.25 -9.45
C ASN A 61 6.11 9.41 -10.45
N GLY A 62 4.82 9.24 -10.20
CA GLY A 62 3.88 8.44 -10.96
C GLY A 62 3.87 6.95 -10.59
N VAL A 63 4.68 6.50 -9.63
CA VAL A 63 4.77 5.09 -9.22
C VAL A 63 4.22 4.94 -7.80
N ASP A 64 3.27 4.02 -7.63
CA ASP A 64 2.74 3.72 -6.30
C ASP A 64 3.76 2.96 -5.46
N GLY A 65 4.02 3.50 -4.28
CA GLY A 65 4.72 2.82 -3.21
C GLY A 65 3.79 1.93 -2.39
N ILE A 66 4.37 1.36 -1.34
CA ILE A 66 3.70 0.47 -0.38
C ILE A 66 3.69 1.10 1.01
N GLY A 67 2.84 0.59 1.88
CA GLY A 67 2.78 1.02 3.26
C GLY A 67 2.01 0.07 4.16
N ILE A 68 2.32 0.16 5.45
CA ILE A 68 1.58 -0.51 6.53
C ILE A 68 1.12 0.55 7.51
N VAL A 69 -0.18 0.59 7.78
CA VAL A 69 -0.74 1.38 8.87
C VAL A 69 -0.94 0.47 10.07
N ARG A 70 -0.20 0.76 11.14
CA ARG A 70 -0.27 0.05 12.42
C ARG A 70 -0.83 0.99 13.46
N THR A 71 -2.08 0.75 13.87
CA THR A 71 -2.82 1.65 14.77
C THR A 71 -2.97 3.06 14.19
N GLN A 72 -2.12 4.00 14.54
CA GLN A 72 -2.09 5.37 14.01
C GLN A 72 -0.77 5.68 13.29
N GLU A 73 0.18 4.74 13.28
CA GLU A 73 1.48 4.90 12.65
C GLU A 73 1.42 4.45 11.19
N TRP A 74 1.80 5.35 10.29
CA TRP A 74 1.93 5.08 8.86
C TRP A 74 3.40 4.80 8.58
N HIS A 75 3.70 3.61 8.06
CA HIS A 75 5.04 3.17 7.67
C HIS A 75 5.05 3.01 6.16
N LEU A 76 5.54 4.02 5.43
CA LEU A 76 5.45 4.08 3.97
C LEU A 76 6.82 3.95 3.32
N ARG A 77 6.84 3.40 2.11
CA ARG A 77 8.05 3.15 1.31
C ARG A 77 7.73 3.33 -0.17
N ASN A 78 8.50 4.16 -0.88
CA ASN A 78 8.32 4.36 -2.32
C ASN A 78 8.80 3.15 -3.12
N THR A 79 9.85 2.49 -2.64
CA THR A 79 10.44 1.34 -3.34
C THR A 79 9.66 0.05 -3.08
N LEU A 80 9.33 -0.69 -4.15
CA LEU A 80 8.72 -2.03 -4.09
C LEU A 80 9.72 -3.10 -3.62
N SER A 81 10.13 -2.99 -2.36
CA SER A 81 11.14 -3.84 -1.73
C SER A 81 10.92 -3.91 -0.22
N GLY A 82 11.60 -4.87 0.43
CA GLY A 82 11.77 -4.84 1.88
C GLY A 82 12.69 -3.71 2.36
N GLY A 83 12.84 -3.61 3.68
CA GLY A 83 13.67 -2.61 4.34
C GLY A 83 12.86 -1.70 5.27
N PRO A 84 13.52 -0.68 5.87
CA PRO A 84 12.84 0.28 6.73
C PRO A 84 11.82 1.13 5.96
N ALA A 85 10.88 1.72 6.69
CA ALA A 85 10.04 2.78 6.13
C ALA A 85 10.90 3.97 5.70
N GLU A 86 10.54 4.57 4.57
CA GLU A 86 11.15 5.82 4.09
C GLU A 86 10.42 7.04 4.67
N LEU A 87 9.12 6.89 4.98
CA LEU A 87 8.31 7.87 5.67
C LEU A 87 7.62 7.19 6.85
N GLN A 88 7.74 7.77 8.04
CA GLN A 88 7.05 7.31 9.23
C GLN A 88 6.44 8.49 9.98
N PHE A 89 5.13 8.44 10.23
CA PHE A 89 4.43 9.49 10.97
C PHE A 89 3.14 8.96 11.60
N VAL A 90 2.58 9.74 12.52
CA VAL A 90 1.29 9.46 13.16
C VAL A 90 0.21 10.29 12.48
N TYR A 91 -0.86 9.65 12.04
CA TYR A 91 -2.03 10.32 11.50
C TYR A 91 -3.32 9.56 11.81
N GLY A 92 -4.30 10.32 12.30
CA GLY A 92 -5.61 9.81 12.68
C GLY A 92 -5.61 8.91 13.92
N ARG A 93 -6.78 8.33 14.20
CA ARG A 93 -6.98 7.27 15.20
C ARG A 93 -7.80 6.20 14.51
N LEU A 94 -7.19 5.09 14.10
CA LEU A 94 -7.94 4.00 13.49
C LEU A 94 -8.73 3.25 14.58
N GLY A 95 -10.05 3.39 14.53
CA GLY A 95 -10.96 2.40 15.11
C GLY A 95 -10.90 1.07 14.36
N SER A 96 -11.54 0.02 14.89
CA SER A 96 -11.54 -1.31 14.27
C SER A 96 -12.13 -1.33 12.85
N ASP A 97 -13.08 -0.44 12.57
CA ASP A 97 -13.81 -0.32 11.30
C ASP A 97 -13.27 0.78 10.39
N ASP A 98 -12.27 1.54 10.84
CA ASP A 98 -11.66 2.56 10.01
C ASP A 98 -10.76 1.91 8.95
N VAL A 99 -10.82 2.46 7.74
CA VAL A 99 -10.03 1.99 6.61
C VAL A 99 -9.08 3.09 6.18
N PRO A 100 -7.75 2.90 6.28
CA PRO A 100 -6.81 3.84 5.70
C PRO A 100 -6.93 3.80 4.18
N VAL A 101 -6.90 4.97 3.57
CA VAL A 101 -6.91 5.16 2.13
C VAL A 101 -5.80 6.12 1.74
N ALA A 102 -5.45 6.12 0.47
CA ALA A 102 -4.55 7.11 -0.10
C ALA A 102 -5.12 7.59 -1.43
N GLY A 103 -4.82 8.83 -1.77
CA GLY A 103 -5.26 9.43 -3.02
C GLY A 103 -4.65 10.81 -3.21
N ASP A 104 -4.64 11.26 -4.47
CA ASP A 104 -4.25 12.62 -4.83
C ASP A 104 -5.44 13.56 -4.64
N TRP A 105 -5.64 13.99 -3.40
CA TRP A 105 -6.75 14.88 -3.04
C TRP A 105 -6.53 16.32 -3.53
N THR A 106 -5.27 16.71 -3.77
CA THR A 106 -4.86 18.07 -4.13
C THR A 106 -4.65 18.27 -5.63
N ARG A 107 -4.59 17.18 -6.40
CA ARG A 107 -4.24 17.15 -7.83
C ARG A 107 -2.82 17.63 -8.11
N ASP A 108 -1.90 17.36 -7.20
CA ASP A 108 -0.46 17.70 -7.36
C ASP A 108 0.40 16.51 -7.81
N GLY A 109 -0.23 15.35 -8.05
CA GLY A 109 0.43 14.12 -8.43
C GLY A 109 0.87 13.26 -7.25
N ARG A 110 0.77 13.71 -6.00
CA ARG A 110 1.09 12.91 -4.81
C ARG A 110 -0.15 12.34 -4.17
N SER A 111 -0.10 11.05 -3.88
CA SER A 111 -1.03 10.42 -2.96
C SER A 111 -0.71 10.85 -1.52
N THR A 112 -1.74 11.25 -0.78
CA THR A 112 -1.62 11.55 0.65
C THR A 112 -2.61 10.71 1.49
N PRO A 113 -2.30 10.43 2.77
CA PRO A 113 -3.14 9.63 3.65
C PRO A 113 -4.55 10.17 3.86
N GLY A 114 -5.52 9.27 3.98
CA GLY A 114 -6.89 9.53 4.44
C GLY A 114 -7.43 8.36 5.28
N ILE A 115 -8.54 8.59 5.96
CA ILE A 115 -9.26 7.55 6.74
C ILE A 115 -10.73 7.60 6.36
N VAL A 116 -11.27 6.47 5.92
CA VAL A 116 -12.72 6.27 5.76
C VAL A 116 -13.26 5.71 7.06
N ARG A 117 -14.27 6.39 7.62
CA ARG A 117 -14.96 6.03 8.86
C ARG A 117 -16.45 5.79 8.58
N LYS A 118 -17.02 4.78 9.23
CA LYS A 118 -18.46 4.50 9.22
C LYS A 118 -19.20 5.28 10.29
#